data_AF-A0A7Z9DXR3-F1
#
_entry.id   AF-A0A7Z9DXR3-F1
#
_cell.length_a   1.000
_cell.length_b   1.000
_cell.length_c   1.000
_cell.angle_alpha   90.00
_cell.angle_beta   90.00
_cell.angle_gamma   90.00
#
_symmetry.space_group_name_H-M   'P 1'
#
loop_
_entity.id
_entity.type
_entity.pdbx_description
1 polymer ?
#
loop_
_entity_poly.entity_id
_entity_poly.type
_entity_poly.pdbx_seq_one_letter_code
_entity_poly.pdbx_strand_id
1 'polypeptide(L)'
;MRSPHPNSSKSIKAGGSALYAPTFDKKLQQMLEENYQNYNFPTKHLLKDTNLFLQEAVKMGLNASLLEGVKAILEATQKLGKSDDDYSALFTTIKP
;
A
#
# COMPACT_ATOMS: atom_id res chain seq x y z
N MET A 1 -20.08 4.27 -40.78
CA MET A 1 -19.11 5.00 -39.93
C MET A 1 -19.78 5.29 -38.60
N ARG A 2 -19.51 4.52 -37.54
CA ARG A 2 -19.99 4.79 -36.19
C ARG A 2 -18.86 5.49 -35.44
N SER A 3 -19.10 6.71 -35.01
CA SER A 3 -18.21 7.49 -34.15
C SER A 3 -17.93 6.72 -32.84
N PRO A 4 -16.72 6.80 -32.26
CA PRO A 4 -16.41 6.09 -31.03
C PRO A 4 -17.11 6.74 -29.84
N HIS A 5 -17.63 5.90 -28.95
CA HIS A 5 -18.09 6.29 -27.62
C HIS A 5 -17.00 7.06 -26.85
N PRO A 6 -17.36 8.10 -26.09
CA PRO A 6 -16.43 8.69 -25.15
C PRO A 6 -16.16 7.67 -24.05
N ASN A 7 -14.92 7.17 -24.00
CA ASN A 7 -14.41 6.42 -22.87
C ASN A 7 -14.29 7.39 -21.69
N SER A 8 -15.37 7.53 -20.91
CA SER A 8 -15.34 8.26 -19.66
C SER A 8 -14.56 7.42 -18.66
N SER A 9 -13.25 7.67 -18.57
CA SER A 9 -12.43 7.30 -17.42
C SER A 9 -13.07 7.93 -16.19
N LYS A 10 -14.04 7.25 -15.57
CA LYS A 10 -14.57 7.62 -14.27
C LYS A 10 -13.41 7.48 -13.29
N SER A 11 -12.77 8.60 -13.00
CA SER A 11 -11.85 8.74 -11.88
C SER A 11 -12.59 8.23 -10.65
N ILE A 12 -12.18 7.06 -10.15
CA ILE A 12 -12.74 6.47 -8.94
C ILE A 12 -12.31 7.38 -7.80
N LYS A 13 -13.14 8.37 -7.47
CA LYS A 13 -12.95 9.19 -6.27
C LYS A 13 -13.31 8.33 -5.07
N ALA A 14 -12.39 8.16 -4.13
CA ALA A 14 -12.67 7.57 -2.82
C ALA A 14 -13.47 8.54 -1.92
N GLY A 15 -14.50 9.21 -2.45
CA GLY A 15 -15.22 10.28 -1.78
C GLY A 15 -16.44 9.75 -1.04
N GLY A 16 -16.27 9.35 0.22
CA GLY A 16 -17.41 9.01 1.09
C GLY A 16 -17.06 8.49 2.49
N SER A 17 -15.78 8.19 2.76
CA SER A 17 -15.34 7.68 4.07
C SER A 17 -14.64 8.77 4.88
N ALA A 18 -14.82 8.77 6.21
CA ALA A 18 -14.07 9.60 7.15
C ALA A 18 -12.54 9.37 7.11
N LEU A 19 -12.09 8.33 6.41
CA LEU A 19 -10.69 7.99 6.15
C LEU A 19 -10.15 8.56 4.83
N TYR A 20 -10.92 9.40 4.11
CA TYR A 20 -10.46 9.99 2.85
C TYR A 20 -9.26 10.92 3.09
N ALA A 21 -8.13 10.57 2.50
CA ALA A 21 -6.95 11.42 2.40
C ALA A 21 -6.66 11.68 0.90
N PRO A 22 -6.29 12.90 0.49
CA PRO A 22 -5.96 13.20 -0.92
C PRO A 22 -4.83 12.33 -1.51
N THR A 23 -3.97 11.77 -0.65
CA THR A 23 -2.92 10.81 -1.02
C THR A 23 -3.46 9.44 -1.42
N PHE A 24 -4.67 9.10 -0.97
CA PHE A 24 -5.32 7.82 -1.25
C PHE A 24 -5.72 7.70 -2.72
N ASP A 25 -6.27 8.75 -3.33
CA ASP A 25 -6.72 8.71 -4.73
C ASP A 25 -5.58 8.36 -5.70
N LYS A 26 -4.38 8.91 -5.47
CA LYS A 26 -3.20 8.61 -6.29
C LYS A 26 -2.75 7.16 -6.14
N LYS A 27 -2.75 6.64 -4.90
CA LYS A 27 -2.36 5.25 -4.62
C LYS A 27 -3.40 4.26 -5.13
N LEU A 28 -4.68 4.60 -5.07
CA LEU A 28 -5.75 3.77 -5.61
C LEU A 28 -5.57 3.53 -7.11
N GLN A 29 -5.28 4.59 -7.88
CA GLN A 29 -5.01 4.43 -9.30
C GLN A 29 -3.79 3.54 -9.56
N GLN A 30 -2.70 3.73 -8.81
CA GLN A 30 -1.50 2.88 -8.92
C GLN A 30 -1.75 1.40 -8.58
N MET A 31 -2.58 1.13 -7.56
CA MET A 31 -2.99 -0.23 -7.20
C MET A 31 -3.84 -0.89 -8.29
N LEU A 32 -4.72 -0.12 -8.95
CA LEU A 32 -5.53 -0.61 -10.07
C LEU A 32 -4.69 -0.89 -11.33
N GLU A 33 -3.64 -0.09 -11.56
CA GLU A 33 -2.73 -0.21 -12.70
C GLU A 33 -1.53 -1.14 -12.43
N GLU A 34 -1.43 -1.69 -11.21
CA GLU A 34 -0.29 -2.50 -10.71
C GLU A 34 1.09 -1.83 -10.92
N ASN A 35 1.11 -0.50 -10.91
CA ASN A 35 2.29 0.30 -11.16
C ASN A 35 2.82 0.97 -9.87
N TYR A 36 3.85 0.35 -9.29
CA TYR A 36 4.44 0.75 -8.00
C TYR A 36 5.81 1.44 -8.14
N GLN A 37 6.20 1.83 -9.35
CA GLN A 37 7.53 2.36 -9.68
C GLN A 37 7.71 3.85 -9.35
N ASN A 38 6.67 4.55 -8.89
CA ASN A 38 6.74 5.97 -8.54
C ASN A 38 6.93 6.13 -7.02
N TYR A 39 8.19 6.26 -6.61
CA TYR A 39 8.63 6.06 -5.23
C TYR A 39 8.37 7.27 -4.33
N ASN A 40 7.35 7.20 -3.48
CA ASN A 40 7.26 8.07 -2.30
C ASN A 40 7.89 7.41 -1.07
N PHE A 41 7.73 6.09 -0.91
CA PHE A 41 8.29 5.37 0.24
C PHE A 41 8.43 3.85 -0.03
N PRO A 42 9.67 3.34 -0.20
CA PRO A 42 9.92 1.93 -0.51
C PRO A 42 9.43 0.94 0.56
N THR A 43 8.96 -0.22 0.13
CA THR A 43 8.49 -1.32 0.99
C THR A 43 9.55 -1.76 2.01
N LYS A 44 10.83 -1.76 1.62
CA LYS A 44 11.94 -2.09 2.54
C LYS A 44 12.10 -1.11 3.70
N HIS A 45 11.84 0.17 3.46
CA HIS A 45 11.91 1.18 4.52
C HIS A 45 10.71 1.05 5.46
N LEU A 46 9.51 0.76 4.93
CA LEU A 46 8.35 0.51 5.77
C LEU A 46 8.52 -0.72 6.68
N LEU A 47 9.13 -1.81 6.17
CA LEU A 47 9.45 -2.96 7.02
C LEU A 47 10.45 -2.61 8.13
N LYS A 48 11.48 -1.81 7.81
CA LYS A 48 12.44 -1.35 8.81
C LYS A 48 11.75 -0.57 9.92
N ASP A 49 10.92 0.40 9.57
CA ASP A 49 10.22 1.25 10.54
C ASP A 49 9.21 0.44 11.36
N THR A 50 8.51 -0.51 10.74
CA THR A 50 7.61 -1.45 11.43
C THR A 50 8.37 -2.28 12.48
N ASN A 51 9.58 -2.76 12.16
CA ASN A 51 10.41 -3.46 13.13
C ASN A 51 10.85 -2.56 14.30
N LEU A 52 11.17 -1.28 14.04
CA LEU A 52 11.50 -0.32 15.10
C LEU A 52 10.29 -0.06 16.02
N PHE A 53 9.09 0.09 15.47
CA PHE A 53 7.87 0.25 16.25
C PHE A 53 7.56 -0.98 17.10
N LEU A 54 7.71 -2.19 16.54
CA LEU A 54 7.52 -3.43 17.28
C LEU A 54 8.50 -3.56 18.45
N GLN A 55 9.78 -3.25 18.23
CA GLN A 55 10.79 -3.28 19.29
C GLN A 55 10.42 -2.35 20.44
N GLU A 56 9.95 -1.14 20.15
CA GLU A 56 9.59 -0.18 21.19
C GLU A 56 8.28 -0.54 21.89
N ALA A 57 7.27 -1.00 21.14
CA ALA A 57 6.00 -1.47 21.70
C ALA A 57 6.21 -2.62 22.69
N VAL A 58 7.10 -3.57 22.37
CA VAL A 58 7.45 -4.68 23.27
C VAL A 58 8.10 -4.17 24.56
N LYS A 59 9.06 -3.22 24.48
CA LYS A 59 9.68 -2.63 25.68
C LYS A 59 8.67 -1.91 26.57
N MET A 60 7.68 -1.27 25.96
CA MET A 60 6.63 -0.54 26.66
C MET A 60 5.48 -1.44 27.15
N GLY A 61 5.52 -2.75 26.87
CA GLY A 61 4.43 -3.68 27.23
C GLY A 61 3.12 -3.41 26.48
N LEU A 62 3.19 -2.75 25.32
CA LEU A 62 2.03 -2.45 24.49
C LEU A 62 1.63 -3.67 23.65
N ASN A 63 0.32 -3.84 23.42
CA ASN A 63 -0.17 -4.84 22.48
C ASN A 63 0.17 -4.41 21.05
N ALA A 64 1.04 -5.18 20.38
CA ALA A 64 1.51 -4.90 19.02
C ALA A 64 1.02 -5.90 17.96
N SER A 65 0.05 -6.75 18.29
CA SER A 65 -0.44 -7.84 17.42
C SER A 65 -0.84 -7.39 16.00
N LEU A 66 -1.45 -6.21 15.86
CA LEU A 66 -1.76 -5.64 14.55
C LEU A 66 -0.50 -5.38 13.72
N LEU A 67 0.54 -4.80 14.32
CA LEU A 67 1.80 -4.52 13.64
C LEU A 67 2.55 -5.81 13.27
N GLU A 68 2.41 -6.88 14.04
CA GLU A 68 2.98 -8.19 13.69
C GLU A 68 2.35 -8.75 12.41
N GLY A 69 1.03 -8.60 12.25
CA GLY A 69 0.33 -8.94 11.01
C GLY A 69 0.82 -8.10 9.83
N VAL A 70 0.95 -6.78 10.01
CA VAL A 70 1.49 -5.88 8.97
C VAL A 70 2.93 -6.27 8.58
N LYS A 71 3.79 -6.58 9.56
CA LYS A 71 5.15 -7.06 9.34
C LYS A 71 5.17 -8.31 8.46
N ALA A 72 4.31 -9.30 8.75
CA ALA A 72 4.26 -10.53 7.97
C ALA A 72 3.92 -10.29 6.48
N ILE A 73 2.99 -9.37 6.20
CA ILE A 73 2.63 -9.01 4.81
C ILE A 73 3.79 -8.26 4.13
N LEU A 74 4.48 -7.36 4.86
CA LEU A 74 5.66 -6.66 4.35
C LEU A 74 6.80 -7.63 3.99
N GLU A 75 7.07 -8.61 4.84
CA GLU A 75 8.07 -9.66 4.59
C GLU A 75 7.69 -10.50 3.36
N ALA A 76 6.43 -10.91 3.24
CA ALA A 76 5.94 -11.64 2.07
C ALA A 76 6.07 -10.81 0.78
N THR A 77 5.76 -9.51 0.83
CA THR A 77 5.90 -8.59 -0.31
C THR A 77 7.36 -8.46 -0.76
N GLN A 78 8.31 -8.37 0.17
CA GLN A 78 9.74 -8.37 -0.19
C GLN A 78 10.18 -9.67 -0.85
N LYS A 79 9.66 -10.82 -0.41
CA LYS A 79 9.94 -12.12 -1.03
C LYS A 79 9.45 -12.22 -2.48
N LEU A 80 8.48 -11.38 -2.88
CA LEU A 80 8.05 -11.24 -4.28
C LEU A 80 8.97 -10.32 -5.12
N GLY A 81 10.11 -9.86 -4.58
CA GLY A 81 11.04 -8.96 -5.26
C GLY A 81 10.59 -7.49 -5.26
N LYS A 82 9.62 -7.13 -4.41
CA LYS A 82 9.00 -5.80 -4.37
C LYS A 82 9.58 -4.88 -3.29
N SER A 83 10.81 -5.14 -2.87
CA SER A 83 11.48 -4.40 -1.80
C SER A 83 11.69 -2.92 -2.11
N ASP A 84 12.01 -2.61 -3.37
CA ASP A 84 12.29 -1.24 -3.82
C ASP A 84 11.03 -0.51 -4.30
N ASP A 85 9.98 -1.24 -4.66
CA ASP A 85 8.66 -0.70 -5.04
C ASP A 85 8.03 0.08 -3.87
N ASP A 86 7.18 1.07 -4.20
CA ASP A 86 6.40 1.81 -3.20
C ASP A 86 5.59 0.86 -2.31
N TYR A 87 5.38 1.21 -1.04
CA TYR A 87 4.66 0.35 -0.10
C TYR A 87 3.25 -0.07 -0.56
N SER A 88 2.62 0.65 -1.48
CA SER A 88 1.37 0.22 -2.10
C SER A 88 1.47 -1.14 -2.80
N ALA A 89 2.69 -1.61 -3.14
CA ALA A 89 2.96 -2.94 -3.63
C ALA A 89 2.54 -4.05 -2.65
N LEU A 90 2.34 -3.76 -1.36
CA LEU A 90 1.69 -4.66 -0.40
C LEU A 90 0.36 -5.22 -0.92
N PHE A 91 -0.33 -4.47 -1.78
CA PHE A 91 -1.58 -4.91 -2.41
C PHE A 91 -1.41 -6.20 -3.20
N THR A 92 -0.24 -6.45 -3.83
CA THR A 92 0.01 -7.69 -4.58
C THR A 92 0.10 -8.94 -3.68
N THR A 93 0.40 -8.74 -2.40
CA THR A 93 0.46 -9.82 -1.40
C THR A 93 -0.91 -10.11 -0.80
N ILE A 94 -1.80 -9.10 -0.75
CA ILE A 94 -3.14 -9.20 -0.15
C ILE A 94 -4.18 -9.65 -1.17
N LYS A 95 -4.05 -9.22 -2.43
CA LYS A 95 -4.93 -9.61 -3.54
C LYS A 95 -4.55 -11.04 -4.00
N PRO A 96 -5.47 -12.02 -3.92
CA PRO A 96 -5.24 -13.36 -4.42
C PRO A 96 -5.19 -13.43 -5.95
#